data_AF-A0A117PV43-F1
#
_entry.id   AF-A0A117PV43-F1
#
_cell.length_a   1.000
_cell.length_b   1.000
_cell.length_c   1.000
_cell.angle_alpha   90.00
_cell.angle_beta   90.00
_cell.angle_gamma   90.00
#
_symmetry.space_group_name_H-M   'P 1'
#
loop_
_entity.id
_entity.type
_entity.pdbx_description
1 polymer ?
#
loop_
_entity_poly.entity_id
_entity_poly.type
_entity_poly.pdbx_seq_one_letter_code
_entity_poly.pdbx_strand_id
1 'polypeptide(L)' 'MPRYRFRDVRRIGPVQVGTFTDRHGREAHATACTAPGCDWSAEYLSAAAAELAAQSHRCNAR' A
#
# COMPACT_ATOMS: atom_id res chain seq x y z
N MET A 1 -13.32 -18.23 -3.81
CA MET A 1 -12.33 -17.18 -4.11
C MET A 1 -11.86 -16.61 -2.79
N PRO A 2 -10.57 -16.73 -2.40
CA PRO A 2 -10.12 -16.06 -1.19
C PRO A 2 -10.36 -14.57 -1.40
N ARG A 3 -11.18 -13.95 -0.54
CA ARG A 3 -11.25 -12.49 -0.50
C ARG A 3 -9.88 -12.07 0.03
N TYR A 4 -8.97 -11.65 -0.85
CA TYR A 4 -7.73 -10.97 -0.45
C TYR A 4 -8.13 -9.67 0.25
N ARG A 5 -8.55 -9.77 1.51
CA ARG A 5 -8.86 -8.63 2.35
C ARG A 5 -7.52 -8.16 2.86
N PHE A 6 -7.16 -6.93 2.50
CA PHE A 6 -6.10 -6.25 3.21
C PHE A 6 -6.45 -6.21 4.70
N ARG A 7 -5.49 -6.58 5.54
CA ARG A 7 -5.51 -6.41 7.00
C ARG A 7 -4.53 -5.30 7.38
N ASP A 8 -4.60 -4.83 8.63
CA ASP A 8 -3.67 -3.83 9.17
C ASP A 8 -3.53 -2.58 8.29
N VAL A 9 -4.65 -2.14 7.70
CA VAL A 9 -4.68 -1.00 6.79
C VAL A 9 -4.47 0.29 7.58
N ARG A 10 -3.38 0.99 7.26
CA ARG A 10 -3.03 2.29 7.85
C ARG A 10 -2.99 3.36 6.76
N ARG A 11 -3.24 4.61 7.14
CA ARG A 11 -3.17 5.76 6.24
C ARG A 11 -1.99 6.64 6.62
N ILE A 12 -1.18 7.03 5.64
CA ILE A 12 -0.04 7.94 5.75
C ILE A 12 -0.23 9.01 4.69
N GLY A 13 -0.67 10.21 5.09
CA GLY A 13 -1.07 11.25 4.15
C GLY A 13 -2.19 10.76 3.20
N PRO A 14 -2.06 10.98 1.86
CA PRO A 14 -3.02 10.46 0.89
C PRO A 14 -2.81 8.98 0.56
N VAL A 15 -1.84 8.30 1.19
CA VAL A 15 -1.48 6.92 0.87
C VAL A 15 -2.06 5.95 1.90
N GLN A 16 -2.61 4.83 1.44
CA GLN A 16 -2.97 3.69 2.28
C GLN A 16 -1.93 2.59 2.15
N VAL A 17 -1.54 2.00 3.28
CA VAL A 17 -0.67 0.82 3.34
C VAL A 17 -1.49 -0.31 3.96
N GLY A 18 -1.57 -1.46 3.28
CA GLY A 18 -2.32 -2.61 3.74
C GLY A 18 -1.50 -3.89 3.64
N THR A 19 -1.61 -4.76 4.64
CA THR A 19 -0.97 -6.06 4.65
C THR A 19 -1.87 -7.09 3.98
N PHE A 20 -1.31 -7.97 3.15
CA PHE A 20 -2.02 -9.06 2.50
C PHE A 20 -1.13 -10.30 2.41
N THR A 21 -1.72 -11.41 1.98
CA THR A 21 -0.99 -12.63 1.67
C THR A 21 -0.85 -12.72 0.16
N ASP A 22 0.39 -12.76 -0.33
CA ASP A 22 0.69 -12.84 -1.76
C ASP A 22 0.33 -14.21 -2.35
N ARG A 23 0.45 -14.35 -3.67
CA ARG A 23 0.16 -15.60 -4.38
C ARG A 23 1.03 -16.80 -3.97
N HIS A 24 2.14 -16.56 -3.27
CA HIS A 24 3.05 -17.60 -2.76
C HIS A 24 2.81 -17.88 -1.27
N GLY A 25 1.78 -17.30 -0.66
CA GLY A 25 1.47 -17.49 0.75
C GLY A 25 2.31 -16.65 1.72
N ARG A 26 3.05 -15.65 1.24
CA ARG A 26 3.90 -14.78 2.07
C ARG A 26 3.14 -13.55 2.52
N GLU A 27 3.47 -13.04 3.70
CA GLU A 27 3.05 -11.70 4.09
C GLU A 27 3.71 -10.66 3.17
N ALA A 28 2.89 -9.76 2.64
CA ALA A 28 3.31 -8.65 1.80
C ALA A 28 2.47 -7.41 2.16
N HIS A 29 2.94 -6.25 1.74
CA HIS A 29 2.32 -4.97 2.03
C HIS A 29 2.14 -4.21 0.73
N ALA A 30 0.90 -3.84 0.42
CA ALA A 30 0.58 -2.95 -0.67
C ALA A 30 0.51 -1.52 -0.15
N THR A 31 0.96 -0.58 -0.95
CA THR A 31 0.79 0.85 -0.74
C THR A 31 0.12 1.46 -1.95
N ALA A 32 -0.86 2.34 -1.75
CA ALA A 32 -1.59 2.99 -2.83
C ALA A 32 -1.96 4.42 -2.44
N CYS A 33 -1.66 5.38 -3.31
CA CYS A 33 -2.18 6.72 -3.18
C CYS A 33 -3.68 6.69 -3.50
N THR A 34 -4.49 7.28 -2.61
CA THR A 34 -5.95 7.37 -2.79
C THR A 34 -6.39 8.77 -3.22
N ALA A 35 -5.45 9.64 -3.59
CA ALA A 35 -5.77 10.95 -4.15
C ALA A 35 -6.39 10.78 -5.55
N PRO A 36 -7.49 11.48 -5.88
CA PRO A 36 -8.09 11.43 -7.21
C PRO A 36 -7.07 11.79 -8.30
N GLY A 37 -6.96 10.98 -9.35
CA GLY A 37 -6.01 11.23 -10.44
C GLY A 37 -4.55 10.90 -10.13
N CYS A 38 -4.26 10.25 -8.99
CA CYS A 38 -2.95 9.69 -8.69
C CYS A 38 -3.01 8.15 -8.69
N ASP A 39 -2.44 7.52 -9.71
CA ASP A 39 -2.45 6.06 -9.87
C ASP A 39 -1.23 5.37 -9.24
N TRP A 40 -0.53 6.05 -8.34
CA TRP A 40 0.68 5.51 -7.73
C TRP A 40 0.32 4.39 -6.73
N SER A 41 0.89 3.21 -6.96
CA SER A 41 0.85 2.08 -6.04
C SER A 41 2.10 1.22 -6.15
N ALA A 42 2.42 0.48 -5.10
CA ALA A 42 3.55 -0.43 -5.06
C ALA A 42 3.31 -1.57 -4.04
N GLU A 43 4.04 -2.66 -4.19
CA GLU A 43 3.99 -3.81 -3.29
C GLU A 43 5.40 -4.09 -2.73
N TYR A 44 5.47 -4.43 -1.45
CA TYR A 44 6.72 -4.70 -0.73
C TYR A 44 6.57 -5.94 0.16
N LEU A 45 7.67 -6.67 0.36
CA LEU A 45 7.73 -7.78 1.33
C LEU A 45 8.01 -7.31 2.77
N SER A 46 8.18 -6.01 2.98
CA SER A 46 8.50 -5.41 4.29
C SER A 46 7.56 -4.26 4.60
N ALA A 47 6.97 -4.27 5.80
CA ALA A 47 6.11 -3.21 6.29
C ALA A 47 6.85 -1.87 6.30
N ALA A 48 8.09 -1.86 6.80
CA ALA A 48 8.92 -0.66 6.88
C ALA A 48 9.19 -0.06 5.49
N ALA A 49 9.40 -0.90 4.46
CA ALA A 49 9.60 -0.42 3.11
C ALA A 49 8.32 0.21 2.52
N ALA A 50 7.17 -0.42 2.73
CA ALA A 50 5.89 0.12 2.28
C ALA A 50 5.53 1.44 2.97
N GLU A 51 5.80 1.54 4.27
CA GLU A 51 5.58 2.76 5.06
C GLU A 51 6.53 3.88 4.65
N LEU A 52 7.81 3.59 4.42
CA LEU A 52 8.79 4.57 3.95
C LEU A 52 8.40 5.13 2.57
N ALA A 53 7.95 4.25 1.66
CA ALA A 53 7.43 4.66 0.35
C ALA A 53 6.20 5.56 0.50
N ALA A 54 5.28 5.23 1.42
CA ALA A 54 4.11 6.05 1.69
C ALA A 54 4.47 7.42 2.29
N GLN A 55 5.40 7.48 3.25
CA GLN A 55 5.85 8.72 3.89
C GLN A 55 6.59 9.64 2.90
N SER A 56 7.33 9.07 1.95
CA SER A 56 8.10 9.82 0.96
C SER A 56 7.30 10.19 -0.28
N HIS A 57 6.06 9.69 -0.43
CA HIS A 57 5.23 9.96 -1.58
C HIS A 57 4.80 11.44 -1.64
N ARG A 58 5.29 12.17 -2.64
CA ARG A 58 4.84 13.54 -2.93
C ARG A 58 3.75 13.49 -3.99
N CYS A 59 2.50 13.49 -3.53
CA CYS A 59 1.36 13.48 -4.42
C CYS A 59 1.25 14.83 -5.16
N ASN A 60 1.20 14.77 -6.49
CA ASN A 60 0.88 15.90 -7.36
C ASN A 60 -0.39 15.57 -8.18
N ALA A 61 -1.42 15.13 -7.46
CA ALA A 61 -2.76 14.96 -8.04
C ALA A 61 -3.25 16.35 -8.49
N ARG A 62 -3.75 16.41 -9.73
CA ARG A 62 -4.24 17.64 -10.36
C ARG A 62 -5.64 18.00 -9.89
#